data_AF-A0A6I6WCN9-F1
#
_entry.id   AF-A0A6I6WCN9-F1
#
_cell.length_a   1.000
_cell.length_b   1.000
_cell.length_c   1.000
_cell.angle_alpha   90.00
_cell.angle_beta   90.00
_cell.angle_gamma   90.00
#
_symmetry.space_group_name_H-M   'P 1'
#
loop_
_entity.id
_entity.type
_entity.pdbx_description
1 polymer ?
#
loop_
_entity_poly.entity_id
_entity_poly.type
_entity_poly.pdbx_seq_one_letter_code
_entity_poly.pdbx_strand_id
1 'polypeptide(L)'
;MDLTARLLRAAAARPRLLVLTTPGGTPVRLAVEREARLRDWPVAATPADAGLLVLAGPGHPGTAPAVERLWRDMPGPRARLHARHPDEVAAALDAARARLASPDLQRADAAARPAAPPPDELPMAEQGPDRDGLWLDRLHVPLGPFLPDWPAGLVLRLVLQGDVVQQAALAGPAPVPGPAAGAGGRFWAEPWLRAAAGEPVTTGEAARRRAAAQLDSLARLLALAGRPGQATRARRLRDALLAHAPEPAVRPAVAALHRAVCRSGTLRRLTRGLGVLSTAEAEAAGVSGPAARADGDVFDRCREWLECVARDVRRLDATGPLDPADPVGREGPRGRTTGPLPSSVALAGLLPRLLTGTELAGARLIVASLDPDPDELAAAGAEFAHD
;
A
#
# COMPACT_ATOMS: atom_id res chain seq x y z
N MET A 1 35.04 -0.51 -28.47
CA MET A 1 34.20 0.10 -27.40
C MET A 1 32.76 -0.27 -27.66
N ASP A 2 32.17 -1.14 -26.85
CA ASP A 2 30.77 -1.55 -27.02
C ASP A 2 29.83 -0.43 -26.53
N LEU A 3 29.21 0.28 -27.48
CA LEU A 3 28.22 1.33 -27.21
C LEU A 3 27.05 0.81 -26.38
N THR A 4 26.60 -0.43 -26.65
CA THR A 4 25.50 -1.07 -25.95
C THR A 4 25.82 -1.22 -24.47
N ALA A 5 27.00 -1.75 -24.13
CA ALA A 5 27.45 -1.89 -22.75
C ALA A 5 27.58 -0.53 -22.03
N ARG A 6 27.96 0.54 -22.74
CA ARG A 6 27.99 1.90 -22.16
C ARG A 6 26.59 2.43 -21.86
N LEU A 7 25.65 2.28 -22.80
CA LEU A 7 24.26 2.71 -22.63
C LEU A 7 23.56 1.94 -21.50
N LEU A 8 23.78 0.63 -21.41
CA LEU A 8 23.24 -0.19 -20.32
C LEU A 8 23.78 0.23 -18.95
N ARG A 9 25.08 0.51 -18.83
CA ARG A 9 25.66 1.04 -17.58
C ARG A 9 25.09 2.40 -17.21
N ALA A 10 24.85 3.27 -18.18
CA ALA A 10 24.23 4.57 -17.95
C ALA A 10 22.77 4.41 -17.49
N ALA A 11 21.97 3.57 -18.14
CA ALA A 11 20.59 3.27 -17.74
C ALA A 11 20.52 2.63 -16.33
N ALA A 12 21.49 1.78 -16.00
CA ALA A 12 21.60 1.13 -14.69
C ALA A 12 22.17 2.05 -13.59
N ALA A 13 22.58 3.30 -13.89
CA ALA A 13 23.05 4.23 -12.88
C ALA A 13 21.92 4.71 -11.96
N ARG A 14 20.72 4.91 -12.52
CA ARG A 14 19.53 5.40 -11.82
C ARG A 14 18.27 4.65 -12.30
N PRO A 15 18.17 3.34 -12.04
CA PRO A 15 17.06 2.53 -12.49
C PRO A 15 15.74 2.95 -11.84
N ARG A 16 14.63 2.75 -12.56
CA ARG A 16 13.27 2.94 -12.04
C ARG A 16 12.74 1.61 -11.49
N LEU A 17 12.26 1.62 -10.25
CA LEU A 17 11.85 0.42 -9.52
C LEU A 17 10.33 0.28 -9.56
N LEU A 18 9.81 -0.83 -10.08
CA LEU A 18 8.44 -1.26 -9.84
C LEU A 18 8.41 -2.16 -8.62
N VAL A 19 7.88 -1.66 -7.50
CA VAL A 19 7.85 -2.40 -6.22
C VAL A 19 6.52 -3.13 -6.09
N LEU A 20 6.58 -4.46 -6.03
CA LEU A 20 5.45 -5.36 -5.80
C LEU A 20 5.57 -5.91 -4.38
N THR A 21 4.69 -5.48 -3.48
CA THR A 21 4.67 -5.98 -2.09
C THR A 21 3.72 -7.16 -2.00
N THR A 22 4.19 -8.30 -1.52
CA THR A 22 3.33 -9.44 -1.19
C THR A 22 2.81 -9.33 0.24
N PRO A 23 1.73 -10.04 0.61
CA PRO A 23 1.34 -10.17 2.00
C PRO A 23 2.50 -10.65 2.88
N GLY A 24 2.68 -10.03 4.05
CA GLY A 24 3.84 -10.21 4.93
C GLY A 24 5.09 -9.44 4.48
N GLY A 25 5.04 -8.75 3.34
CA GLY A 25 6.15 -8.03 2.72
C GLY A 25 6.35 -6.60 3.20
N THR A 26 5.49 -6.10 4.11
CA THR A 26 5.55 -4.73 4.61
C THR A 26 6.96 -4.30 5.08
N PRO A 27 7.69 -5.08 5.91
CA PRO A 27 9.04 -4.71 6.33
C PRO A 27 10.02 -4.57 5.16
N VAL A 28 9.93 -5.49 4.19
CA VAL A 28 10.79 -5.50 3.01
C VAL A 28 10.49 -4.31 2.10
N ARG A 29 9.20 -4.00 1.87
CA ARG A 29 8.78 -2.80 1.11
C ARG A 29 9.39 -1.54 1.70
N LEU A 30 9.29 -1.38 3.02
CA LEU A 30 9.81 -0.20 3.71
C LEU A 30 11.32 -0.07 3.56
N ALA A 31 12.06 -1.19 3.65
CA ALA A 31 13.49 -1.23 3.40
C ALA A 31 13.83 -0.88 1.93
N VAL A 32 13.11 -1.43 0.95
CA VAL A 32 13.27 -1.10 -0.48
C VAL A 32 13.05 0.38 -0.73
N GLU A 33 11.97 0.94 -0.20
CA GLU A 33 11.66 2.36 -0.35
C GLU A 33 12.73 3.26 0.28
N ARG A 34 13.29 2.86 1.43
CA ARG A 34 14.38 3.59 2.10
C ARG A 34 15.66 3.55 1.28
N GLU A 35 16.07 2.36 0.83
CA GLU A 35 17.24 2.18 -0.04
C GLU A 35 17.10 2.97 -1.35
N ALA A 36 15.92 2.91 -1.98
CA ALA A 36 15.65 3.69 -3.19
C ALA A 36 15.83 5.19 -2.94
N ARG A 37 15.35 5.73 -1.81
CA ARG A 37 15.57 7.14 -1.44
C ARG A 37 17.04 7.47 -1.19
N LEU A 38 17.79 6.60 -0.50
CA LEU A 38 19.21 6.82 -0.21
C LEU A 38 20.06 6.84 -1.49
N ARG A 39 19.66 6.04 -2.49
CA ARG A 39 20.33 5.90 -3.79
C ARG A 39 19.82 6.89 -4.85
N ASP A 40 18.84 7.74 -4.51
CA ASP A 40 18.07 8.57 -5.46
C ASP A 40 17.49 7.77 -6.65
N TRP A 41 17.07 6.54 -6.39
CA TRP A 41 16.42 5.69 -7.37
C TRP A 41 14.90 5.94 -7.37
N PRO A 42 14.33 6.37 -8.50
CA PRO A 42 12.89 6.62 -8.61
C PRO A 42 12.08 5.32 -8.56
N VAL A 43 10.86 5.42 -8.03
CA VAL A 43 9.84 4.37 -8.09
C VAL A 43 8.98 4.59 -9.33
N ALA A 44 8.80 3.55 -10.14
CA ALA A 44 7.95 3.55 -11.32
C ALA A 44 6.47 3.40 -10.94
N ALA A 45 5.58 4.09 -11.66
CA ALA A 45 4.14 3.93 -11.52
C ALA A 45 3.57 2.83 -12.44
N THR A 46 4.29 2.48 -13.50
CA THR A 46 3.85 1.50 -14.50
C THR A 46 4.98 0.52 -14.84
N PRO A 47 4.66 -0.70 -15.32
CA PRO A 47 5.66 -1.61 -15.89
C PRO A 47 6.45 -0.99 -17.04
N ALA A 48 5.79 -0.20 -17.89
CA ALA A 48 6.41 0.44 -19.05
C ALA A 48 7.56 1.39 -18.67
N ASP A 49 7.47 2.02 -17.50
CA ASP A 49 8.48 2.96 -17.01
C ASP A 49 9.59 2.30 -16.19
N ALA A 50 9.50 1.00 -15.91
CA ALA A 50 10.35 0.31 -14.95
C ALA A 50 11.53 -0.41 -15.62
N GLY A 51 12.70 -0.32 -14.99
CA GLY A 51 13.88 -1.12 -15.35
C GLY A 51 14.18 -2.23 -14.33
N LEU A 52 13.65 -2.12 -13.11
CA LEU A 52 13.78 -3.13 -12.05
C LEU A 52 12.43 -3.54 -11.51
N LEU A 53 12.12 -4.84 -11.55
CA LEU A 53 10.99 -5.42 -10.85
C LEU A 53 11.44 -5.90 -9.47
N VAL A 54 10.83 -5.37 -8.41
CA VAL A 54 11.17 -5.71 -7.02
C VAL A 54 9.99 -6.44 -6.38
N LEU A 55 10.14 -7.74 -6.13
CA LEU A 55 9.21 -8.49 -5.30
C LEU A 55 9.66 -8.40 -3.85
N ALA A 56 8.85 -7.76 -3.00
CA ALA A 56 9.14 -7.49 -1.60
C ALA A 56 8.22 -8.32 -0.69
N GLY A 57 8.81 -9.29 0.01
CA GLY A 57 8.10 -10.17 0.95
C GLY A 57 8.11 -11.64 0.53
N PRO A 58 7.46 -12.53 1.30
CA PRO A 58 7.39 -13.95 0.98
C PRO A 58 6.63 -14.18 -0.34
N GLY A 59 7.02 -15.22 -1.09
CA GLY A 59 6.29 -15.59 -2.31
C GLY A 59 4.89 -16.09 -1.96
N HIS A 60 3.87 -15.60 -2.67
CA HIS A 60 2.48 -16.05 -2.49
C HIS A 60 1.95 -16.61 -3.82
N PRO A 61 1.49 -17.88 -3.87
CA PRO A 61 1.05 -18.49 -5.13
C PRO A 61 -0.06 -17.71 -5.82
N GLY A 62 -0.98 -17.10 -5.06
CA GLY A 62 -2.09 -16.30 -5.59
C GLY A 62 -1.66 -15.02 -6.32
N THR A 63 -0.44 -14.51 -6.07
CA THR A 63 0.06 -13.30 -6.76
C THR A 63 1.02 -13.61 -7.90
N ALA A 64 1.50 -14.85 -8.04
CA ALA A 64 2.47 -15.22 -9.07
C ALA A 64 2.01 -14.91 -10.52
N PRO A 65 0.75 -15.19 -10.93
CA PRO A 65 0.29 -14.84 -12.28
C PRO A 65 0.32 -13.34 -12.55
N ALA A 66 0.01 -12.52 -11.54
CA ALA A 66 0.05 -11.06 -11.65
C ALA A 66 1.50 -10.53 -11.75
N VAL A 67 2.43 -11.11 -10.98
CA VAL A 67 3.87 -10.78 -11.07
C VAL A 67 4.40 -11.09 -12.48
N GLU A 68 4.11 -12.29 -13.01
CA GLU A 68 4.58 -12.70 -14.33
C GLU A 68 3.95 -11.86 -15.46
N ARG A 69 2.69 -11.45 -15.32
CA ARG A 69 2.06 -10.50 -16.25
C ARG A 69 2.80 -9.15 -16.24
N LEU A 70 3.04 -8.56 -15.07
CA LEU A 70 3.74 -7.28 -14.97
C LEU A 70 5.17 -7.38 -15.52
N TRP A 71 5.88 -8.49 -15.27
CA TRP A 71 7.19 -8.74 -15.86
C TRP A 71 7.16 -8.79 -17.39
N ARG A 72 6.13 -9.40 -17.98
CA ARG A 72 5.93 -9.45 -19.44
C ARG A 72 5.71 -8.06 -20.03
N ASP A 73 4.96 -7.22 -19.31
CA ASP A 73 4.61 -5.86 -19.73
C ASP A 73 5.79 -4.87 -19.59
N MET A 74 6.85 -5.23 -18.86
CA MET A 74 8.05 -4.39 -18.73
C MET A 74 8.91 -4.45 -20.00
N PRO A 75 9.31 -3.32 -20.60
CA PRO A 75 10.25 -3.30 -21.71
C PRO A 75 11.67 -3.69 -21.26
N GLY A 76 12.53 -4.04 -22.22
CA GLY A 76 13.97 -4.15 -21.98
C GLY A 76 14.67 -2.79 -22.12
N PRO A 77 15.80 -2.54 -21.45
CA PRO A 77 16.49 -3.45 -20.53
C PRO A 77 15.79 -3.56 -19.17
N ARG A 78 15.77 -4.76 -18.59
CA ARG A 78 15.08 -5.05 -17.32
C ARG A 78 15.82 -6.08 -16.49
N ALA A 79 15.61 -6.04 -15.17
CA ALA A 79 16.01 -7.11 -14.27
C ALA A 79 14.97 -7.29 -13.16
N ARG A 80 14.88 -8.51 -12.61
CA ARG A 80 14.02 -8.83 -11.48
C ARG A 80 14.84 -9.18 -10.25
N LEU A 81 14.33 -8.82 -9.07
CA LEU A 81 14.84 -9.24 -7.78
C LEU A 81 13.70 -9.63 -6.85
N HIS A 82 13.97 -10.57 -5.96
CA HIS A 82 13.06 -10.98 -4.90
C HIS A 82 13.83 -10.89 -3.58
N ALA A 83 13.38 -10.00 -2.69
CA ALA A 83 13.87 -9.91 -1.32
C ALA A 83 12.78 -10.47 -0.39
N ARG A 84 13.15 -11.40 0.47
CA ARG A 84 12.24 -12.00 1.46
C ARG A 84 12.38 -11.34 2.81
N HIS A 85 13.57 -10.81 3.11
CA HIS A 85 13.89 -10.15 4.36
C HIS A 85 14.47 -8.74 4.15
N PRO A 86 14.27 -7.81 5.10
CA PRO A 86 14.73 -6.42 4.96
C PRO A 86 16.25 -6.26 4.80
N ASP A 87 17.04 -7.11 5.45
CA ASP A 87 18.50 -7.11 5.44
C ASP A 87 19.12 -7.52 4.10
N GLU A 88 18.37 -8.30 3.30
CA GLU A 88 18.79 -8.71 1.94
C GLU A 88 18.69 -7.57 0.91
N VAL A 89 17.88 -6.55 1.19
CA VAL A 89 17.43 -5.57 0.19
C VAL A 89 18.58 -4.82 -0.48
N ALA A 90 19.56 -4.35 0.31
CA ALA A 90 20.68 -3.57 -0.23
C ALA A 90 21.51 -4.41 -1.22
N ALA A 91 21.90 -5.62 -0.81
CA ALA A 91 22.66 -6.54 -1.66
C ALA A 91 21.86 -6.99 -2.89
N ALA A 92 20.55 -7.23 -2.74
CA ALA A 92 19.69 -7.62 -3.84
C ALA A 92 19.54 -6.49 -4.89
N LEU A 93 19.45 -5.23 -4.45
CA LEU A 93 19.42 -4.07 -5.34
C LEU A 93 20.72 -3.89 -6.13
N ASP A 94 21.88 -4.11 -5.48
CA ASP A 94 23.19 -4.05 -6.15
C ASP A 94 23.34 -5.16 -7.19
N ALA A 95 22.94 -6.39 -6.85
CA ALA A 95 22.91 -7.51 -7.79
C ALA A 95 21.97 -7.24 -8.98
N ALA A 96 20.78 -6.70 -8.74
CA ALA A 96 19.82 -6.38 -9.79
C ALA A 96 20.33 -5.28 -10.73
N ARG A 97 20.98 -4.25 -10.19
CA ARG A 97 21.66 -3.22 -10.98
C ARG A 97 22.78 -3.81 -11.84
N ALA A 98 23.59 -4.73 -11.30
CA ALA A 98 24.63 -5.40 -12.08
C ALA A 98 24.04 -6.22 -13.24
N ARG A 99 22.91 -6.91 -13.02
CA ARG A 99 22.17 -7.63 -14.07
C ARG A 99 21.64 -6.68 -15.15
N LEU A 100 21.09 -5.53 -14.75
CA LEU A 100 20.60 -4.52 -15.68
C LEU A 100 21.72 -3.94 -16.56
N ALA A 101 22.94 -3.83 -16.00
CA ALA A 101 24.12 -3.34 -16.70
C ALA A 101 24.80 -4.39 -17.61
N SER A 102 24.38 -5.66 -17.58
CA SER A 102 25.04 -6.77 -18.28
C SER A 102 24.47 -7.00 -19.69
N PRO A 103 25.24 -6.75 -20.77
CA PRO A 103 24.76 -6.98 -22.14
C PRO A 103 24.32 -8.41 -22.41
N ASP A 104 25.04 -9.39 -21.88
CA ASP A 104 24.75 -10.82 -22.12
C ASP A 104 23.42 -11.22 -21.52
N LEU A 105 23.13 -10.76 -20.29
CA LEU A 105 21.85 -11.01 -19.63
C LEU A 105 20.70 -10.29 -20.33
N GLN A 106 20.92 -9.08 -20.84
CA GLN A 106 19.88 -8.35 -21.58
C GLN A 106 19.59 -8.99 -22.94
N ARG A 107 20.61 -9.53 -23.64
CA ARG A 107 20.41 -10.29 -24.89
C ARG A 107 19.66 -11.60 -24.64
N ALA A 108 20.00 -12.31 -23.57
CA ALA A 108 19.29 -13.53 -23.17
C ALA A 108 17.81 -13.25 -22.82
N ASP A 109 17.52 -12.18 -22.07
CA ASP A 109 16.14 -11.78 -21.77
C ASP A 109 15.36 -11.41 -23.04
N ALA A 110 15.97 -10.65 -23.95
CA ALA A 110 15.33 -10.26 -25.21
C ALA A 110 14.99 -11.48 -26.08
N ALA A 111 15.89 -12.47 -26.15
CA ALA A 111 15.69 -13.70 -26.91
C ALA A 111 14.60 -14.61 -26.30
N ALA A 112 14.40 -14.58 -24.98
CA ALA A 112 13.38 -15.36 -24.28
C ALA A 112 11.99 -14.70 -24.28
N ARG A 113 11.85 -13.49 -24.82
CA ARG A 113 10.60 -12.73 -24.76
C ARG A 113 9.58 -13.30 -25.76
N PRO A 114 8.35 -13.66 -25.33
CA PRO A 114 7.31 -14.05 -26.27
C PRO A 114 6.94 -12.87 -27.18
N ALA A 115 6.63 -13.16 -28.44
CA ALA A 115 6.11 -12.16 -29.36
C ALA A 115 4.80 -11.57 -28.80
N ALA A 116 4.56 -10.28 -29.04
CA ALA A 116 3.30 -9.65 -28.67
C ALA A 116 2.14 -10.34 -29.43
N PRO A 117 1.01 -10.64 -28.77
CA PRO A 117 -0.18 -11.13 -29.48
C PRO A 117 -0.66 -10.06 -30.48
N PRO A 118 -1.24 -10.49 -31.62
CA PRO A 118 -1.78 -9.56 -32.61
C PRO A 118 -2.95 -8.73 -32.03
N PRO A 119 -3.12 -7.47 -32.45
CA PRO A 119 -4.11 -6.55 -31.87
C PRO A 119 -5.58 -6.94 -32.11
N ASP A 120 -5.87 -7.84 -33.04
CA ASP A 120 -7.24 -8.16 -33.51
C ASP A 120 -8.05 -9.11 -32.59
N GLU A 121 -7.51 -9.48 -31.41
CA GLU A 121 -8.15 -10.46 -30.50
C GLU A 121 -8.80 -9.84 -29.25
N LEU A 122 -8.92 -8.51 -29.17
CA LEU A 122 -9.55 -7.86 -28.02
C LEU A 122 -11.08 -7.78 -28.22
N PRO A 123 -11.90 -8.49 -27.44
CA PRO A 123 -13.35 -8.43 -27.58
C PRO A 123 -13.86 -7.01 -27.32
N MET A 124 -14.86 -6.59 -28.11
CA MET A 124 -15.57 -5.32 -27.87
C MET A 124 -16.22 -5.32 -26.49
N ALA A 125 -16.23 -4.17 -25.83
CA ALA A 125 -16.89 -4.01 -24.55
C ALA A 125 -18.42 -4.20 -24.70
N GLU A 126 -19.03 -4.87 -23.73
CA GLU A 126 -20.49 -4.96 -23.64
C GLU A 126 -21.08 -3.57 -23.37
N GLN A 127 -22.28 -3.28 -23.88
CA GLN A 127 -22.95 -2.00 -23.65
C GLN A 127 -24.10 -2.14 -22.64
N GLY A 128 -24.42 -1.06 -21.94
CA GLY A 128 -25.63 -1.01 -21.12
C GLY A 128 -26.06 0.40 -20.74
N PRO A 129 -27.26 0.56 -20.18
CA PRO A 129 -27.77 1.87 -19.76
C PRO A 129 -26.91 2.47 -18.64
N ASP A 130 -26.64 3.77 -18.74
CA ASP A 130 -25.99 4.64 -17.75
C ASP A 130 -27.03 5.54 -17.03
N ARG A 131 -26.58 6.34 -16.05
CA ARG A 131 -27.38 7.21 -15.16
C ARG A 131 -28.35 8.16 -15.88
N ASP A 132 -28.00 8.57 -17.10
CA ASP A 132 -28.73 9.53 -17.92
C ASP A 132 -29.59 8.85 -18.99
N GLY A 133 -29.65 7.51 -18.97
CA GLY A 133 -30.36 6.70 -19.95
C GLY A 133 -29.58 6.48 -21.25
N LEU A 134 -28.36 7.00 -21.39
CA LEU A 134 -27.49 6.69 -22.53
C LEU A 134 -26.91 5.30 -22.40
N TRP A 135 -26.63 4.67 -23.54
CA TRP A 135 -25.93 3.39 -23.59
C TRP A 135 -24.43 3.63 -23.69
N LEU A 136 -23.71 3.23 -22.64
CA LEU A 136 -22.25 3.33 -22.57
C LEU A 136 -21.61 1.96 -22.45
N ASP A 137 -20.39 1.86 -22.98
CA ASP A 137 -19.55 0.69 -22.83
C ASP A 137 -19.29 0.39 -21.35
N ARG A 138 -19.54 -0.86 -20.97
CA ARG A 138 -19.28 -1.41 -19.63
C ARG A 138 -17.93 -2.09 -19.62
N LEU A 139 -17.00 -1.48 -18.92
CA LEU A 139 -15.66 -2.01 -18.75
C LEU A 139 -15.54 -2.74 -17.41
N HIS A 140 -15.27 -4.04 -17.47
CA HIS A 140 -14.97 -4.85 -16.29
C HIS A 140 -13.47 -4.76 -15.97
N VAL A 141 -13.13 -4.00 -14.93
CA VAL A 141 -11.73 -3.71 -14.56
C VAL A 141 -11.39 -4.35 -13.21
N PRO A 142 -10.42 -5.28 -13.16
CA PRO A 142 -9.79 -5.64 -11.90
C PRO A 142 -8.78 -4.55 -11.49
N LEU A 143 -8.95 -3.97 -10.30
CA LEU A 143 -7.96 -3.10 -9.66
C LEU A 143 -7.19 -3.86 -8.59
N GLY A 144 -5.87 -3.84 -8.65
CA GLY A 144 -4.97 -4.61 -7.79
C GLY A 144 -4.54 -5.94 -8.42
N PRO A 145 -3.76 -6.78 -7.73
CA PRO A 145 -3.25 -6.61 -6.36
C PRO A 145 -2.04 -5.69 -6.26
N PHE A 146 -1.49 -5.28 -7.41
CA PHE A 146 -0.28 -4.47 -7.51
C PHE A 146 -0.57 -3.18 -8.26
N LEU A 147 -1.01 -2.16 -7.52
CA LEU A 147 -1.16 -0.81 -8.01
C LEU A 147 -0.30 0.15 -7.19
N PRO A 148 0.23 1.23 -7.78
CA PRO A 148 0.96 2.25 -7.02
C PRO A 148 0.09 2.83 -5.90
N ASP A 149 0.69 2.92 -4.71
CA ASP A 149 0.07 3.44 -3.49
C ASP A 149 -1.26 2.75 -3.13
N TRP A 150 -1.37 1.46 -3.44
CA TRP A 150 -2.52 0.60 -3.17
C TRP A 150 -2.22 -0.43 -2.07
N PRO A 151 -3.20 -0.84 -1.26
CA PRO A 151 -3.05 -1.95 -0.32
C PRO A 151 -2.68 -3.25 -1.05
N ALA A 152 -1.52 -3.81 -0.74
CA ALA A 152 -1.03 -5.01 -1.39
C ALA A 152 -2.02 -6.19 -1.31
N GLY A 153 -2.22 -6.92 -2.39
CA GLY A 153 -3.10 -8.10 -2.37
C GLY A 153 -4.61 -7.79 -2.39
N LEU A 154 -5.03 -6.54 -2.14
CA LEU A 154 -6.43 -6.14 -2.30
C LEU A 154 -6.78 -6.13 -3.79
N VAL A 155 -7.85 -6.86 -4.16
CA VAL A 155 -8.37 -6.86 -5.53
C VAL A 155 -9.83 -6.44 -5.53
N LEU A 156 -10.15 -5.42 -6.30
CA LEU A 156 -11.53 -4.95 -6.52
C LEU A 156 -11.93 -5.23 -7.97
N ARG A 157 -13.07 -5.88 -8.18
CA ARG A 157 -13.70 -5.99 -9.50
C ARG A 157 -14.67 -4.85 -9.67
N LEU A 158 -14.38 -3.97 -10.59
CA LEU A 158 -15.21 -2.81 -10.89
C LEU A 158 -15.92 -3.01 -12.23
N VAL A 159 -17.15 -2.51 -12.32
CA VAL A 159 -17.82 -2.22 -13.59
C VAL A 159 -17.77 -0.72 -13.76
N LEU A 160 -17.06 -0.25 -14.78
CA LEU A 160 -16.94 1.16 -15.13
C LEU A 160 -17.82 1.48 -16.33
N GLN A 161 -18.43 2.66 -16.32
CA GLN A 161 -18.99 3.30 -17.52
C GLN A 161 -18.40 4.71 -17.59
N GLY A 162 -17.58 4.97 -18.62
CA GLY A 162 -16.66 6.12 -18.59
C GLY A 162 -15.64 5.97 -17.47
N ASP A 163 -15.52 6.97 -16.61
CA ASP A 163 -14.68 6.95 -15.41
C ASP A 163 -15.46 6.63 -14.13
N VAL A 164 -16.77 6.38 -14.22
CA VAL A 164 -17.64 6.17 -13.07
C VAL A 164 -17.73 4.70 -12.72
N VAL A 165 -17.58 4.39 -11.43
CA VAL A 165 -17.81 3.07 -10.86
C VAL A 165 -19.31 2.81 -10.72
N GLN A 166 -19.86 1.93 -11.54
CA GLN A 166 -21.27 1.52 -11.49
C GLN A 166 -21.50 0.38 -10.50
N GLN A 167 -20.54 -0.53 -10.42
CA GLN A 167 -20.54 -1.63 -9.47
C GLN A 167 -19.12 -1.86 -8.98
N ALA A 168 -19.01 -2.22 -7.70
CA ALA A 168 -17.76 -2.60 -7.08
C ALA A 168 -17.98 -3.87 -6.27
N ALA A 169 -17.10 -4.84 -6.43
CA ALA A 169 -17.08 -6.06 -5.64
C ALA A 169 -15.66 -6.32 -5.14
N LEU A 170 -15.54 -6.73 -3.88
CA LEU A 170 -14.29 -7.29 -3.38
C LEU A 170 -14.08 -8.64 -4.05
N ALA A 171 -12.97 -8.80 -4.77
CA ALA A 171 -12.52 -10.14 -5.09
C ALA A 171 -11.96 -10.70 -3.78
N GLY A 172 -12.64 -11.71 -3.22
CA GLY A 172 -12.09 -12.46 -2.10
C GLY A 172 -10.65 -12.90 -2.42
N PRO A 173 -9.77 -13.04 -1.42
CA PRO A 173 -8.47 -13.62 -1.66
C PRO A 173 -8.69 -14.95 -2.40
N ALA A 174 -7.99 -15.17 -3.51
CA ALA A 174 -8.06 -16.48 -4.15
C ALA A 174 -7.73 -17.53 -3.06
N PRO A 175 -8.60 -18.52 -2.80
CA PRO A 175 -8.26 -19.56 -1.84
C PRO A 175 -7.03 -20.29 -2.38
N VAL A 176 -5.89 -20.13 -1.72
CA VAL A 176 -4.67 -20.86 -2.05
C VAL A 176 -4.49 -21.93 -0.97
N PRO A 177 -4.62 -23.22 -1.33
CA PRO A 177 -4.19 -24.29 -0.45
C PRO A 177 -2.68 -24.21 -0.27
N GLY A 178 -2.22 -23.96 0.95
CA GLY A 178 -0.81 -23.98 1.31
C GLY A 178 -0.61 -23.63 2.78
N PRO A 179 0.40 -24.20 3.45
CA PRO A 179 0.70 -23.84 4.83
C PRO A 179 0.99 -22.33 4.88
N ALA A 180 0.39 -21.64 5.86
CA ALA A 180 0.70 -20.25 6.15
C ALA A 180 2.22 -20.12 6.30
N ALA A 181 2.88 -19.53 5.30
CA ALA A 181 4.32 -19.40 5.30
C ALA A 181 4.72 -18.60 6.56
N GLY A 182 5.50 -19.23 7.42
CA GLY A 182 5.87 -18.71 8.72
C GLY A 182 6.53 -17.33 8.68
N ALA A 183 6.40 -16.64 9.80
CA ALA A 183 7.10 -15.41 10.20
C ALA A 183 6.82 -14.11 9.40
N GLY A 184 5.72 -14.04 8.64
CA GLY A 184 5.20 -12.78 8.10
C GLY A 184 4.03 -12.25 8.94
N GLY A 185 4.27 -11.91 10.21
CA GLY A 185 3.22 -11.41 11.11
C GLY A 185 2.59 -10.09 10.65
N ARG A 186 1.44 -9.72 11.22
CA ARG A 186 0.75 -8.42 10.98
C ARG A 186 1.66 -7.28 11.44
N PHE A 187 2.52 -6.78 10.56
CA PHE A 187 3.67 -5.93 10.92
C PHE A 187 3.25 -4.67 11.69
N TRP A 188 2.19 -3.99 11.25
CA TRP A 188 1.75 -2.77 11.89
C TRP A 188 1.05 -3.02 13.23
N ALA A 189 0.42 -4.19 13.41
CA ALA A 189 -0.29 -4.58 14.63
C ALA A 189 0.58 -5.36 15.65
N GLU A 190 1.82 -5.72 15.28
CA GLU A 190 2.70 -6.57 16.08
C GLU A 190 2.85 -6.18 17.56
N PRO A 191 3.04 -4.90 17.94
CA PRO A 191 3.13 -4.53 19.36
C PRO A 191 1.89 -4.90 20.18
N TRP A 192 0.69 -4.76 19.61
CA TRP A 192 -0.56 -5.13 20.31
C TRP A 192 -0.74 -6.65 20.39
N LEU A 193 -0.32 -7.38 19.34
CA LEU A 193 -0.37 -8.83 19.34
C LEU A 193 0.60 -9.44 20.37
N ARG A 194 1.80 -8.88 20.48
CA ARG A 194 2.78 -9.26 21.52
C ARG A 194 2.26 -8.96 22.93
N ALA A 195 1.71 -7.78 23.14
CA ALA A 195 1.09 -7.43 24.43
C ALA A 195 -0.07 -8.38 24.79
N ALA A 196 -0.92 -8.74 23.82
CA ALA A 196 -2.00 -9.71 24.01
C ALA A 196 -1.50 -11.14 24.32
N ALA A 197 -0.31 -11.50 23.82
CA ALA A 197 0.38 -12.75 24.15
C ALA A 197 1.09 -12.71 25.52
N GLY A 198 1.01 -11.59 26.26
CA GLY A 198 1.65 -11.42 27.56
C GLY A 198 3.11 -10.98 27.51
N GLU A 199 3.63 -10.63 26.32
CA GLU A 199 4.97 -10.08 26.21
C GLU A 199 5.02 -8.62 26.68
N PRO A 200 6.13 -8.18 27.30
CA PRO A 200 6.28 -6.80 27.73
C PRO A 200 6.41 -5.88 26.51
N VAL A 201 5.44 -4.97 26.35
CA VAL A 201 5.43 -3.91 25.34
C VAL A 201 5.15 -2.60 26.03
N THR A 202 5.91 -1.56 25.70
CA THR A 202 5.72 -0.23 26.29
C THR A 202 4.71 0.60 25.50
N THR A 203 4.06 1.55 26.17
CA THR A 203 3.19 2.53 25.51
C THR A 203 3.94 3.32 24.43
N GLY A 204 5.21 3.68 24.66
CA GLY A 204 6.04 4.39 23.69
C GLY A 204 6.38 3.58 22.45
N GLU A 205 6.61 2.27 22.59
CA GLU A 205 6.81 1.35 21.47
C GLU A 205 5.55 1.24 20.58
N ALA A 206 4.38 1.04 21.19
CA ALA A 206 3.11 0.98 20.47
C ALA A 206 2.76 2.32 19.78
N ALA A 207 2.94 3.44 20.49
CA ALA A 207 2.72 4.78 19.95
C ALA A 207 3.65 5.05 18.75
N ARG A 208 4.92 4.65 18.83
CA ARG A 208 5.88 4.75 17.73
C ARG A 208 5.44 3.96 16.52
N ARG A 209 5.02 2.69 16.70
CA ARG A 209 4.54 1.85 15.60
C ARG A 209 3.28 2.43 14.96
N ARG A 210 2.33 2.91 15.76
CA ARG A 210 1.10 3.54 15.25
C ARG A 210 1.38 4.81 14.47
N ALA A 211 2.20 5.71 15.01
CA ALA A 211 2.58 6.94 14.32
C ALA A 211 3.26 6.65 12.96
N ALA A 212 4.17 5.67 12.92
CA ALA A 212 4.81 5.25 11.67
C ALA A 212 3.80 4.68 10.66
N ALA A 213 2.87 3.82 11.09
CA ALA A 213 1.82 3.26 10.24
C ALA A 213 0.91 4.35 9.67
N GLN A 214 0.48 5.33 10.47
CA GLN A 214 -0.33 6.44 9.98
C GLN A 214 0.41 7.33 8.98
N LEU A 215 1.70 7.58 9.20
CA LEU A 215 2.53 8.33 8.25
C LEU A 215 2.73 7.56 6.93
N ASP A 216 2.80 6.24 6.97
CA ASP A 216 2.85 5.38 5.78
C ASP A 216 1.55 5.46 4.97
N SER A 217 0.40 5.37 5.65
CA SER A 217 -0.94 5.50 5.06
C SER A 217 -1.13 6.89 4.44
N LEU A 218 -0.77 7.93 5.20
CA LEU A 218 -0.79 9.32 4.76
C LEU A 218 0.10 9.54 3.53
N ALA A 219 1.28 8.91 3.49
CA ALA A 219 2.18 9.05 2.34
C ALA A 219 1.57 8.47 1.05
N ARG A 220 0.89 7.33 1.12
CA ARG A 220 0.16 6.75 -0.04
C ARG A 220 -0.96 7.66 -0.51
N LEU A 221 -1.80 8.12 0.43
CA LEU A 221 -2.90 9.05 0.11
C LEU A 221 -2.39 10.35 -0.54
N LEU A 222 -1.35 10.96 0.02
CA LEU A 222 -0.77 12.20 -0.51
C LEU A 222 -0.10 12.00 -1.87
N ALA A 223 0.52 10.85 -2.13
CA ALA A 223 1.08 10.54 -3.44
C ALA A 223 -0.03 10.48 -4.50
N LEU A 224 -1.14 9.77 -4.21
CA LEU A 224 -2.31 9.71 -5.10
C LEU A 224 -2.99 11.06 -5.29
N ALA A 225 -3.06 11.88 -4.23
CA ALA A 225 -3.63 13.23 -4.30
C ALA A 225 -2.73 14.26 -5.00
N GLY A 226 -1.64 13.84 -5.65
CA GLY A 226 -0.73 14.74 -6.38
C GLY A 226 0.06 15.66 -5.45
N ARG A 227 0.49 15.15 -4.28
CA ARG A 227 1.28 15.86 -3.27
C ARG A 227 2.59 15.12 -2.94
N PRO A 228 3.47 14.87 -3.94
CA PRO A 228 4.66 14.02 -3.78
C PRO A 228 5.67 14.57 -2.76
N GLY A 229 5.76 15.91 -2.61
CA GLY A 229 6.63 16.54 -1.61
C GLY A 229 6.19 16.24 -0.18
N GLN A 230 4.89 16.34 0.11
CA GLN A 230 4.33 16.00 1.42
C GLN A 230 4.38 14.49 1.66
N ALA A 231 4.10 13.66 0.65
CA ALA A 231 4.26 12.20 0.73
C ALA A 231 5.70 11.82 1.09
N THR A 232 6.70 12.44 0.46
CA THR A 232 8.12 12.22 0.78
C THR A 232 8.46 12.60 2.22
N ARG A 233 7.92 13.72 2.72
CA ARG A 233 8.11 14.12 4.12
C ARG A 233 7.50 13.12 5.09
N ALA A 234 6.30 12.61 4.79
CA ALA A 234 5.65 11.57 5.60
C ALA A 234 6.47 10.27 5.62
N ARG A 235 6.99 9.80 4.48
CA ARG A 235 7.88 8.62 4.41
C ARG A 235 9.16 8.79 5.21
N ARG A 236 9.80 9.98 5.16
CA ARG A 236 11.00 10.27 5.96
C ARG A 236 10.72 10.26 7.46
N LEU A 237 9.59 10.83 7.90
CA LEU A 237 9.18 10.80 9.29
C LEU A 237 8.87 9.37 9.77
N ARG A 238 8.17 8.58 8.95
CA ARG A 238 7.93 7.15 9.19
C ARG A 238 9.25 6.42 9.39
N ASP A 239 10.20 6.57 8.47
CA ASP A 239 11.50 5.90 8.57
C ASP A 239 12.27 6.33 9.83
N ALA A 240 12.24 7.63 10.18
CA ALA A 240 12.87 8.14 11.39
C ALA A 240 12.26 7.54 12.66
N LEU A 241 10.93 7.40 12.71
CA LEU A 241 10.25 6.75 13.83
C LEU A 241 10.64 5.27 13.94
N LEU A 242 10.67 4.54 12.81
CA LEU A 242 11.10 3.14 12.76
C LEU A 242 12.59 2.96 13.09
N ALA A 243 13.42 3.97 12.82
CA ALA A 243 14.82 4.06 13.24
C ALA A 243 14.98 4.60 14.68
N HIS A 244 13.91 4.57 15.48
CA HIS A 244 13.91 4.97 16.90
C HIS A 244 14.33 6.42 17.19
N ALA A 245 14.10 7.36 16.26
CA ALA A 245 14.36 8.78 16.53
C ALA A 245 13.57 9.26 17.77
N PRO A 246 14.17 10.09 18.65
CA PRO A 246 13.52 10.57 19.86
C PRO A 246 12.47 11.65 19.56
N GLU A 247 11.53 11.90 20.48
CA GLU A 247 10.46 12.89 20.30
C GLU A 247 10.99 14.26 19.79
N PRO A 248 12.02 14.88 20.40
CA PRO A 248 12.42 16.23 20.02
C PRO A 248 12.90 16.34 18.57
N ALA A 249 13.41 15.25 17.98
CA ALA A 249 13.88 15.22 16.60
C ALA A 249 12.74 15.17 15.58
N VAL A 250 11.61 14.53 15.92
CA VAL A 250 10.50 14.31 14.97
C VAL A 250 9.33 15.26 15.17
N ARG A 251 9.07 15.73 16.40
CA ARG A 251 7.88 16.53 16.74
C ARG A 251 7.74 17.81 15.93
N PRO A 252 8.78 18.65 15.73
CA PRO A 252 8.64 19.88 14.93
C PRO A 252 8.27 19.60 13.47
N ALA A 253 8.85 18.54 12.89
CA ALA A 253 8.61 18.15 11.51
C ALA A 253 7.20 17.55 11.33
N VAL A 254 6.70 16.78 12.30
CA VAL A 254 5.30 16.31 12.34
C VAL A 254 4.33 17.51 12.41
N ALA A 255 4.59 18.48 13.29
CA ALA A 255 3.75 19.68 13.38
C ALA A 255 3.76 20.51 12.09
N ALA A 256 4.91 20.60 11.42
CA ALA A 256 5.02 21.27 10.12
C ALA A 256 4.24 20.53 9.02
N LEU A 257 4.33 19.20 8.96
CA LEU A 257 3.55 18.37 8.02
C LEU A 257 2.04 18.52 8.27
N HIS A 258 1.62 18.41 9.54
CA HIS A 258 0.23 18.61 9.93
C HIS A 258 -0.31 19.95 9.46
N ARG A 259 0.40 21.06 9.74
CA ARG A 259 -0.02 22.39 9.27
C ARG A 259 -0.07 22.49 7.75
N ALA A 260 0.90 21.92 7.05
CA ALA A 260 0.96 21.98 5.59
C ALA A 260 -0.20 21.23 4.92
N VAL A 261 -0.59 20.07 5.46
CA VAL A 261 -1.71 19.28 4.93
C VAL A 261 -3.04 19.93 5.31
N CYS A 262 -3.27 20.26 6.58
CA CYS A 262 -4.56 20.80 7.03
C CYS A 262 -4.88 22.20 6.47
N ARG A 263 -3.86 22.99 6.10
CA ARG A 263 -4.04 24.29 5.43
C ARG A 263 -4.25 24.18 3.91
N SER A 264 -4.19 22.98 3.34
CA SER A 264 -4.34 22.79 1.90
C SER A 264 -5.80 22.85 1.48
N GLY A 265 -6.27 24.04 1.10
CA GLY A 265 -7.63 24.23 0.57
C GLY A 265 -7.91 23.40 -0.69
N THR A 266 -6.92 23.21 -1.56
CA THR A 266 -7.08 22.37 -2.76
C THR A 266 -7.26 20.90 -2.40
N LEU A 267 -6.47 20.35 -1.46
CA LEU A 267 -6.66 18.97 -1.02
C LEU A 267 -8.07 18.80 -0.45
N ARG A 268 -8.46 19.67 0.49
CA ARG A 268 -9.80 19.65 1.10
C ARG A 268 -10.93 19.71 0.07
N ARG A 269 -10.80 20.55 -0.97
CA ARG A 269 -11.82 20.65 -2.03
C ARG A 269 -11.90 19.39 -2.89
N LEU A 270 -10.75 18.83 -3.30
CA LEU A 270 -10.70 17.65 -4.18
C LEU A 270 -11.21 16.38 -3.49
N THR A 271 -11.09 16.30 -2.17
CA THR A 271 -11.49 15.11 -1.40
C THR A 271 -12.86 15.26 -0.73
N ARG A 272 -13.50 16.42 -0.86
CA ARG A 272 -14.75 16.74 -0.16
C ARG A 272 -15.86 15.78 -0.59
N GLY A 273 -16.52 15.16 0.39
CA GLY A 273 -17.65 14.25 0.16
C GLY A 273 -17.26 12.90 -0.44
N LEU A 274 -15.96 12.62 -0.64
CA LEU A 274 -15.52 11.32 -1.13
C LEU A 274 -15.53 10.28 0.00
N GLY A 275 -16.29 9.21 -0.19
CA GLY A 275 -16.36 8.08 0.73
C GLY A 275 -16.74 8.52 2.14
N VAL A 276 -17.83 9.27 2.27
CA VAL A 276 -18.38 9.65 3.57
C VAL A 276 -18.73 8.41 4.37
N LEU A 277 -18.21 8.34 5.59
CA LEU A 277 -18.44 7.26 6.54
C LEU A 277 -18.69 7.87 7.90
N SER A 278 -19.94 7.78 8.37
CA SER A 278 -20.27 8.21 9.73
C SER A 278 -19.76 7.21 10.77
N THR A 279 -19.57 7.68 12.00
CA THR A 279 -19.18 6.82 13.13
C THR A 279 -20.18 5.67 13.32
N ALA A 280 -21.48 5.97 13.24
CA ALA A 280 -22.53 4.97 13.41
C ALA A 280 -22.50 3.90 12.31
N GLU A 281 -22.29 4.29 11.05
CA GLU A 281 -22.12 3.32 9.95
C GLU A 281 -20.84 2.49 10.10
N ALA A 282 -19.74 3.11 10.53
CA ALA A 282 -18.49 2.42 10.78
C ALA A 282 -18.66 1.36 11.89
N GLU A 283 -19.24 1.73 13.02
CA GLU A 283 -19.51 0.83 14.14
C GLU A 283 -20.45 -0.32 13.75
N ALA A 284 -21.53 -0.02 13.01
CA ALA A 284 -22.46 -1.02 12.49
C ALA A 284 -21.78 -2.04 11.56
N ALA A 285 -20.74 -1.61 10.84
CA ALA A 285 -19.92 -2.47 9.99
C ALA A 285 -18.75 -3.15 10.74
N GLY A 286 -18.63 -2.96 12.06
CA GLY A 286 -17.53 -3.51 12.87
C GLY A 286 -16.19 -2.79 12.69
N VAL A 287 -16.18 -1.61 12.07
CA VAL A 287 -14.99 -0.76 11.92
C VAL A 287 -14.77 0.05 13.21
N SER A 288 -13.51 0.15 13.63
CA SER A 288 -13.09 0.93 14.79
C SER A 288 -11.85 1.77 14.47
N GLY A 289 -11.28 2.46 15.45
CA GLY A 289 -10.04 3.21 15.25
C GLY A 289 -10.21 4.51 14.45
N PRO A 290 -9.16 4.92 13.72
CA PRO A 290 -9.13 6.23 13.08
C PRO A 290 -10.20 6.40 11.99
N ALA A 291 -10.59 5.33 11.29
CA ALA A 291 -11.62 5.41 10.26
C ALA A 291 -13.01 5.71 10.85
N ALA A 292 -13.35 5.11 12.01
CA ALA A 292 -14.59 5.39 12.71
C ALA A 292 -14.57 6.77 13.38
N ARG A 293 -13.47 7.14 14.05
CA ARG A 293 -13.33 8.45 14.73
C ARG A 293 -13.36 9.66 13.81
N ALA A 294 -12.96 9.48 12.55
CA ALA A 294 -12.91 10.58 11.59
C ALA A 294 -14.30 11.18 11.30
N ASP A 295 -15.35 10.36 11.34
CA ASP A 295 -16.75 10.75 11.12
C ASP A 295 -16.95 11.68 9.90
N GLY A 296 -16.60 11.19 8.71
CA GLY A 296 -16.58 12.05 7.53
C GLY A 296 -15.95 11.45 6.29
N ASP A 297 -15.38 12.32 5.46
CA ASP A 297 -14.84 11.98 4.15
C ASP A 297 -13.34 11.64 4.18
N VAL A 298 -12.74 11.46 3.01
CA VAL A 298 -11.30 11.22 2.82
C VAL A 298 -10.43 12.24 3.58
N PHE A 299 -10.80 13.53 3.59
CA PHE A 299 -10.03 14.57 4.26
C PHE A 299 -10.11 14.43 5.78
N ASP A 300 -11.28 14.10 6.32
CA ASP A 300 -11.47 13.92 7.75
C ASP A 300 -10.65 12.73 8.27
N ARG A 301 -10.59 11.63 7.52
CA ARG A 301 -9.69 10.50 7.83
C ARG A 301 -8.22 10.89 7.79
N CYS A 302 -7.81 11.66 6.79
CA CYS A 302 -6.45 12.20 6.70
C CYS A 302 -6.09 13.09 7.91
N ARG A 303 -7.04 13.92 8.37
CA ARG A 303 -6.87 14.77 9.55
C ARG A 303 -6.76 13.94 10.82
N GLU A 304 -7.62 12.94 11.01
CA GLU A 304 -7.58 12.04 12.16
C GLU A 304 -6.24 11.27 12.25
N TRP A 305 -5.68 10.84 11.13
CA TRP A 305 -4.32 10.26 11.11
C TRP A 305 -3.27 11.23 11.61
N LEU A 306 -3.29 12.49 11.17
CA LEU A 306 -2.35 13.52 11.61
C LEU A 306 -2.50 13.86 13.09
N GLU A 307 -3.73 13.89 13.60
CA GLU A 307 -4.03 14.10 15.02
C GLU A 307 -3.55 12.93 15.87
N CYS A 308 -3.76 11.69 15.40
CA CYS A 308 -3.20 10.48 16.02
C CYS A 308 -1.68 10.53 16.08
N VAL A 309 -1.00 10.85 14.96
CA VAL A 309 0.47 10.96 14.92
C VAL A 309 0.98 12.02 15.89
N ALA A 310 0.33 13.19 15.94
CA ALA A 310 0.72 14.27 16.86
C ALA A 310 0.56 13.88 18.34
N ARG A 311 -0.46 13.07 18.67
CA ARG A 311 -0.69 12.52 20.02
C ARG A 311 0.36 11.47 20.38
N ASP A 312 0.62 10.54 19.47
CA ASP A 312 1.53 9.40 19.68
C ASP A 312 2.99 9.84 19.80
N VAL A 313 3.41 10.84 19.03
CA VAL A 313 4.77 11.38 19.09
C VAL A 313 5.11 11.97 20.46
N ARG A 314 4.13 12.47 21.22
CA ARG A 314 4.34 12.97 22.59
C ARG A 314 4.49 11.86 23.63
N ARG A 315 4.25 10.61 23.24
CA ARG A 315 4.29 9.43 24.12
C ARG A 315 5.49 8.53 23.81
N LEU A 316 6.40 8.93 22.92
CA LEU A 316 7.51 8.07 22.48
C LEU A 316 8.42 7.61 23.61
N ASP A 317 8.57 8.42 24.65
CA ASP A 317 9.43 8.13 25.80
C ASP A 317 8.66 7.46 26.96
N ALA A 318 7.38 7.12 26.76
CA ALA A 318 6.57 6.44 27.78
C ALA A 318 7.00 4.98 27.94
N THR A 319 7.55 4.65 29.12
CA THR A 319 8.07 3.32 29.47
C THR A 319 7.06 2.41 30.16
N GLY A 320 5.90 2.95 30.57
CA GLY A 320 4.83 2.16 31.18
C GLY A 320 4.31 1.05 30.25
N PRO A 321 3.81 -0.07 30.81
CA PRO A 321 3.28 -1.16 30.01
C PRO A 321 2.13 -0.70 29.12
N LEU A 322 1.93 -1.37 27.98
CA LEU A 322 0.82 -1.12 27.10
C LEU A 322 -0.49 -1.59 27.76
N ASP A 323 -1.19 -0.66 28.39
CA ASP A 323 -2.46 -0.94 29.06
C ASP A 323 -3.61 -1.01 28.05
N PRO A 324 -4.35 -2.12 27.94
CA PRO A 324 -5.57 -2.21 27.14
C PRO A 324 -6.64 -1.20 27.53
N ALA A 325 -6.57 -0.56 28.71
CA ALA A 325 -7.46 0.53 29.10
C ALA A 325 -7.05 1.89 28.48
N ASP A 326 -5.79 2.09 28.06
CA ASP A 326 -5.33 3.32 27.39
C ASP A 326 -5.78 3.35 25.92
N PRO A 327 -6.19 4.51 25.36
CA PRO A 327 -6.47 4.64 23.92
C PRO A 327 -5.38 4.15 22.95
N VAL A 328 -4.10 4.16 23.34
CA VAL A 328 -2.99 3.53 22.58
C VAL A 328 -3.06 2.02 22.66
N GLY A 329 -3.36 1.44 23.82
CA GLY A 329 -3.44 -0.01 24.01
C GLY A 329 -4.72 -0.66 23.49
N ARG A 330 -5.84 0.08 23.42
CA ARG A 330 -7.12 -0.42 22.88
C ARG A 330 -7.07 -0.73 21.38
N GLU A 331 -6.35 0.10 20.62
CA GLU A 331 -6.48 0.14 19.17
C GLU A 331 -5.14 0.39 18.48
N GLY A 332 -4.83 -0.52 17.56
CA GLY A 332 -3.73 -0.38 16.63
C GLY A 332 -4.03 0.60 15.49
N PRO A 333 -3.23 0.56 14.41
CA PRO A 333 -3.29 1.57 13.34
C PRO A 333 -4.57 1.53 12.49
N ARG A 334 -5.27 0.39 12.44
CA ARG A 334 -6.51 0.21 11.68
C ARG A 334 -7.76 0.08 12.55
N GLY A 335 -7.58 0.13 13.87
CA GLY A 335 -8.63 -0.14 14.85
C GLY A 335 -8.23 -1.23 15.82
N ARG A 336 -9.21 -1.90 16.40
CA ARG A 336 -9.00 -3.02 17.33
C ARG A 336 -8.21 -4.12 16.63
N THR A 337 -7.15 -4.56 17.30
CA THR A 337 -6.26 -5.64 16.86
C THR A 337 -6.67 -6.99 17.42
N THR A 338 -7.53 -6.99 18.45
CA THR A 338 -8.10 -8.16 19.10
C THR A 338 -9.60 -8.19 18.86
N GLY A 339 -10.14 -9.37 18.52
CA GLY A 339 -11.52 -9.56 18.09
C GLY A 339 -11.63 -10.71 17.07
N PRO A 340 -12.85 -11.15 16.73
CA PRO A 340 -13.05 -12.30 15.84
C PRO A 340 -12.62 -12.00 14.39
N LEU A 341 -12.61 -10.73 13.97
CA LEU A 341 -12.14 -10.32 12.64
C LEU A 341 -11.19 -9.12 12.73
N PRO A 342 -10.10 -9.09 11.94
CA PRO A 342 -9.24 -7.91 11.85
C PRO A 342 -9.99 -6.69 11.31
N SER A 343 -9.68 -5.49 11.84
CA SER A 343 -10.33 -4.24 11.43
C SER A 343 -10.23 -3.97 9.93
N SER A 344 -9.13 -4.38 9.28
CA SER A 344 -8.96 -4.22 7.83
C SER A 344 -9.95 -5.01 6.99
N VAL A 345 -10.46 -6.14 7.49
CA VAL A 345 -11.51 -6.92 6.80
C VAL A 345 -12.83 -6.12 6.77
N ALA A 346 -13.21 -5.53 7.91
CA ALA A 346 -14.37 -4.65 7.99
C ALA A 346 -14.22 -3.41 7.09
N LEU A 347 -13.02 -2.80 7.06
CA LEU A 347 -12.71 -1.69 6.16
C LEU A 347 -12.85 -2.09 4.68
N ALA A 348 -12.33 -3.25 4.28
CA ALA A 348 -12.47 -3.77 2.93
C ALA A 348 -13.93 -4.09 2.57
N GLY A 349 -14.73 -4.58 3.52
CA GLY A 349 -16.15 -4.86 3.35
C GLY A 349 -16.99 -3.62 3.03
N LEU A 350 -16.56 -2.43 3.45
CA LEU A 350 -17.22 -1.16 3.13
C LEU A 350 -16.95 -0.65 1.72
N LEU A 351 -15.89 -1.13 1.05
CA LEU A 351 -15.45 -0.60 -0.24
C LEU A 351 -16.53 -0.70 -1.34
N PRO A 352 -17.21 -1.84 -1.59
CA PRO A 352 -18.28 -1.92 -2.57
C PRO A 352 -19.28 -0.76 -2.53
N ARG A 353 -19.78 -0.45 -1.32
CA ARG A 353 -20.74 0.63 -1.08
C ARG A 353 -20.11 2.00 -1.30
N LEU A 354 -18.92 2.23 -0.75
CA LEU A 354 -18.27 3.55 -0.78
C LEU A 354 -17.76 3.93 -2.17
N LEU A 355 -17.47 2.96 -3.04
CA LEU A 355 -16.93 3.20 -4.38
C LEU A 355 -18.02 3.37 -5.44
N THR A 356 -19.20 2.77 -5.25
CA THR A 356 -20.30 2.87 -6.21
C THR A 356 -20.76 4.32 -6.38
N GLY A 357 -20.87 4.77 -7.63
CA GLY A 357 -21.21 6.13 -8.01
C GLY A 357 -20.04 7.13 -8.02
N THR A 358 -18.83 6.70 -7.65
CA THR A 358 -17.64 7.58 -7.64
C THR A 358 -16.84 7.46 -8.93
N GLU A 359 -16.11 8.52 -9.30
CA GLU A 359 -15.11 8.45 -10.37
C GLU A 359 -13.93 7.58 -9.94
N LEU A 360 -13.23 6.96 -10.89
CA LEU A 360 -12.10 6.06 -10.66
C LEU A 360 -10.98 6.71 -9.81
N ALA A 361 -10.71 8.00 -10.02
CA ALA A 361 -9.74 8.74 -9.21
C ALA A 361 -10.23 8.89 -7.76
N GLY A 362 -11.52 9.21 -7.57
CA GLY A 362 -12.16 9.27 -6.26
C GLY A 362 -12.15 7.92 -5.56
N ALA A 363 -12.47 6.84 -6.27
CA ALA A 363 -12.41 5.47 -5.77
C ALA A 363 -11.03 5.12 -5.19
N ARG A 364 -9.94 5.48 -5.91
CA ARG A 364 -8.57 5.27 -5.42
C ARG A 364 -8.26 6.07 -4.17
N LEU A 365 -8.73 7.32 -4.07
CA LEU A 365 -8.56 8.15 -2.87
C LEU A 365 -9.34 7.59 -1.68
N ILE A 366 -10.54 7.05 -1.90
CA ILE A 366 -11.34 6.39 -0.86
C ILE A 366 -10.58 5.18 -0.31
N VAL A 367 -10.13 4.27 -1.18
CA VAL A 367 -9.33 3.09 -0.78
C VAL A 367 -8.09 3.53 0.00
N ALA A 368 -7.34 4.51 -0.50
CA ALA A 368 -6.13 5.01 0.16
C ALA A 368 -6.37 5.75 1.48
N SER A 369 -7.59 6.22 1.74
CA SER A 369 -7.96 6.88 3.01
C SER A 369 -8.48 5.93 4.08
N LEU A 370 -8.92 4.72 3.69
CA LEU A 370 -9.25 3.64 4.62
C LEU A 370 -8.01 2.76 4.87
N ASP A 371 -7.22 2.56 3.82
CA ASP A 371 -5.93 1.88 3.80
C ASP A 371 -5.93 0.55 4.58
N PRO A 372 -6.83 -0.41 4.24
CA PRO A 372 -6.85 -1.71 4.90
C PRO A 372 -5.47 -2.37 4.84
N ASP A 373 -5.00 -2.91 5.96
CA ASP A 373 -3.68 -3.52 6.05
C ASP A 373 -3.65 -4.84 5.26
N PRO A 374 -2.77 -4.97 4.25
CA PRO A 374 -2.63 -6.21 3.48
C PRO A 374 -2.31 -7.44 4.34
N ASP A 375 -1.57 -7.26 5.43
CA ASP A 375 -1.17 -8.36 6.30
C ASP A 375 -2.35 -8.85 7.15
N GLU A 376 -3.28 -7.96 7.51
CA GLU A 376 -4.56 -8.31 8.15
C GLU A 376 -5.53 -9.00 7.19
N LEU A 377 -5.61 -8.53 5.95
CA LEU A 377 -6.48 -9.13 4.92
C LEU A 377 -6.05 -10.56 4.55
N ALA A 378 -4.74 -10.79 4.43
CA ALA A 378 -4.22 -12.12 4.11
C ALA A 378 -4.39 -13.13 5.26
N ALA A 379 -4.25 -12.67 6.51
CA ALA A 379 -4.47 -13.52 7.68
C ALA A 379 -5.92 -14.03 7.76
N ALA A 380 -6.90 -13.15 7.52
CA ALA A 380 -8.32 -13.55 7.54
C ALA A 380 -8.64 -14.56 6.43
N GLY A 381 -8.08 -14.39 5.22
CA GLY A 381 -8.28 -15.34 4.12
C GLY A 381 -7.74 -16.75 4.41
N ALA A 382 -6.73 -16.88 5.27
CA ALA A 382 -6.19 -18.17 5.71
C ALA A 382 -7.08 -18.84 6.76
N GLU A 383 -7.67 -18.06 7.68
CA GLU A 383 -8.59 -18.54 8.73
C GLU A 383 -9.87 -19.12 8.11
N PHE A 384 -10.47 -18.42 7.13
CA PHE A 384 -11.68 -18.90 6.42
C PHE A 384 -11.46 -20.07 5.45
N ALA A 385 -10.22 -20.45 5.17
CA ALA A 385 -9.90 -21.61 4.32
C ALA A 385 -9.72 -22.91 5.12
N HIS A 386 -9.71 -22.83 6.46
CA HIS A 386 -9.57 -23.96 7.38
C HIS A 386 -10.90 -24.37 8.05
N ASP A 387 -11.98 -23.64 7.79
CA ASP A 387 -13.38 -24.01 8.09
C ASP A 387 -14.07 -24.56 6.84
#